data_AF-A0A9E3C494-F1
#
_entry.id   AF-A0A9E3C494-F1
#
_cell.length_a   1.000
_cell.length_b   1.000
_cell.length_c   1.000
_cell.angle_alpha   90.00
_cell.angle_beta   90.00
_cell.angle_gamma   90.00
#
_symmetry.space_group_name_H-M   'P 1'
#
loop_
_entity.id
_entity.type
_entity.pdbx_description
1 polymer ?
#
loop_
_entity_poly.entity_id
_entity_poly.type
_entity_poly.pdbx_seq_one_letter_code
_entity_poly.pdbx_strand_id
1 'polypeptide(L)' 'MRRTAELLSTPLGLAGLVRAGVLERRGAWYKVHRWEELPEHAQAQISDWRPGEETVVRFRRPPKRLG' A
#
# COMPACT_ATOMS: atom_id res chain seq x y z
N MET A 1 5.41 0.25 -20.80
CA MET A 1 4.16 0.41 -20.02
C MET A 1 3.61 -0.88 -19.37
N ARG A 2 4.03 -2.10 -19.73
CA ARG A 2 3.45 -3.35 -19.18
C ARG A 2 3.70 -3.56 -17.67
N ARG A 3 4.93 -3.36 -17.19
CA ARG A 3 5.32 -3.61 -15.79
C ARG A 3 4.52 -2.78 -14.77
N THR A 4 4.23 -1.52 -15.06
CA THR A 4 3.43 -0.66 -14.16
C THR A 4 1.98 -1.14 -14.03
N ALA A 5 1.38 -1.61 -15.12
CA ALA A 5 0.01 -2.14 -15.10
C ALA A 5 -0.10 -3.45 -14.30
N GLU A 6 0.92 -4.31 -14.38
CA GLU A 6 1.02 -5.54 -13.59
C GLU A 6 1.12 -5.23 -12.10
N LEU A 7 2.01 -4.31 -11.70
CA LEU A 7 2.17 -3.90 -10.29
C LEU A 7 0.87 -3.33 -9.68
N LEU A 8 0.10 -2.59 -10.47
CA LEU A 8 -1.19 -2.02 -10.03
C LEU A 8 -2.32 -3.06 -9.95
N SER A 9 -2.18 -4.19 -10.65
CA SER A 9 -3.18 -5.26 -10.68
C SER A 9 -2.91 -6.35 -9.65
N THR A 10 -1.69 -6.41 -9.10
CA THR A 10 -1.32 -7.34 -8.03
C THR A 10 -2.11 -7.05 -6.76
N PRO A 11 -2.82 -8.05 -6.19
CA PRO A 11 -3.53 -7.89 -4.94
C PRO A 11 -2.59 -7.44 -3.82
N LEU A 12 -2.87 -6.26 -3.28
CA LEU A 12 -2.13 -5.69 -2.17
C LEU A 12 -2.47 -6.47 -0.90
N GLY A 13 -1.55 -7.33 -0.45
CA GLY A 13 -1.66 -8.13 0.77
C GLY A 13 -1.57 -7.30 2.05
N LEU A 14 -2.34 -6.20 2.16
CA LEU A 14 -2.26 -5.25 3.28
C LEU A 14 -2.42 -5.91 4.64
N ALA A 15 -3.30 -6.91 4.75
CA ALA A 15 -3.46 -7.68 5.99
C ALA A 15 -2.22 -8.50 6.36
N GLY A 16 -1.43 -8.95 5.37
CA GLY A 16 -0.13 -9.58 5.59
C GLY A 16 0.91 -8.58 6.07
N LEU A 17 1.01 -7.42 5.41
CA LEU A 17 1.93 -6.35 5.79
C LEU A 17 1.64 -5.79 7.19
N VAL A 18 0.35 -5.71 7.57
CA VAL A 18 -0.04 -5.33 8.94
C VAL A 18 0.37 -6.39 9.95
N ARG A 19 0.15 -7.68 9.66
CA ARG A 19 0.57 -8.78 10.55
C ARG A 19 2.09 -8.89 10.70
N ALA A 20 2.84 -8.53 9.65
CA ALA A 20 4.30 -8.48 9.68
C ALA A 20 4.85 -7.23 10.41
N GLY A 21 4.00 -6.29 10.82
CA GLY A 21 4.42 -5.04 11.47
C GLY A 21 5.03 -4.00 10.53
N VAL A 22 4.97 -4.21 9.21
CA VAL A 22 5.43 -3.26 8.19
C VAL A 22 4.49 -2.06 8.11
N LEU A 23 3.19 -2.34 8.21
CA LEU A 23 2.12 -1.35 8.19
C LEU A 23 1.30 -1.39 9.48
N GLU A 24 0.70 -0.27 9.82
CA GLU A 24 -0.30 -0.20 10.88
C GLU A 24 -1.53 0.54 10.39
N ARG A 25 -2.69 -0.10 10.49
CA ARG A 25 -3.94 0.45 9.97
C ARG A 25 -4.47 1.56 10.89
N ARG A 26 -4.61 2.77 10.36
CA ARG A 26 -5.19 3.95 10.99
C ARG A 26 -6.41 4.43 10.18
N GLY A 27 -7.49 3.65 10.25
CA GLY A 27 -8.72 3.92 9.49
C GLY A 27 -8.54 3.70 7.99
N ALA A 28 -8.59 4.80 7.22
CA ALA A 28 -8.34 4.81 5.78
C ALA A 28 -6.85 4.95 5.41
N TRP A 29 -6.01 5.26 6.40
CA TRP A 29 -4.56 5.45 6.26
C TRP A 29 -3.81 4.26 6.86
N TYR A 30 -2.57 4.11 6.45
CA TYR A 30 -1.63 3.14 7.00
C TYR A 30 -0.36 3.86 7.39
N LYS A 31 0.02 3.77 8.66
CA LYS A 31 1.36 4.16 9.10
C LYS A 31 2.35 3.14 8.56
N VAL A 32 3.43 3.61 7.97
CA VAL A 32 4.53 2.77 7.48
C VAL A 32 5.62 2.76 8.54
N HIS A 33 5.88 1.60 9.13
CA HIS A 33 6.96 1.43 10.10
C HIS A 33 8.29 1.08 9.45
N ARG A 34 8.26 0.34 8.34
CA ARG A 34 9.44 -0.12 7.60
C ARG A 34 9.22 0.10 6.10
N TRP A 35 9.71 1.21 5.59
CA TRP A 35 9.50 1.60 4.19
C TRP A 35 10.23 0.67 3.21
N GLU A 36 11.42 0.24 3.60
CA GLU A 36 12.30 -0.69 2.90
C GLU A 36 11.68 -2.10 2.76
N GLU A 37 10.79 -2.49 3.68
CA GLU A 37 10.08 -3.77 3.62
C GLU A 37 8.78 -3.67 2.82
N LEU A 38 8.41 -2.48 2.34
CA LEU A 38 7.21 -2.30 1.53
C LEU A 38 7.46 -2.83 0.10
N PRO A 39 6.70 -3.81 -0.39
CA PRO A 39 6.89 -4.34 -1.74
C PRO A 39 6.74 -3.27 -2.83
N GLU A 40 7.49 -3.40 -3.94
CA GLU A 40 7.44 -2.45 -5.06
C GLU A 40 6.00 -2.21 -5.57
N HIS A 41 5.18 -3.27 -5.65
CA HIS A 41 3.78 -3.16 -6.07
C HIS A 41 2.90 -2.42 -5.05
N ALA A 42 3.22 -2.51 -3.75
CA ALA A 42 2.52 -1.77 -2.71
C ALA A 42 2.85 -0.27 -2.81
N GLN A 43 4.13 0.05 -3.01
CA GLN A 43 4.60 1.42 -3.23
C GLN A 43 3.93 2.05 -4.47
N ALA A 44 3.89 1.31 -5.59
CA ALA A 44 3.24 1.76 -6.83
C ALA A 44 1.72 2.01 -6.67
N GLN A 45 1.08 1.37 -5.70
CA GLN A 45 -0.35 1.52 -5.40
C GLN A 45 -0.63 2.60 -4.35
N ILE A 46 0.37 3.34 -3.85
CA ILE A 46 0.14 4.50 -2.98
C ILE A 46 -0.63 5.57 -3.79
N SER A 47 -1.79 5.97 -3.29
CA SER A 47 -2.62 7.04 -3.85
C SER A 47 -2.34 8.39 -3.23
N ASP A 48 -2.00 8.40 -1.95
CA ASP A 48 -1.81 9.60 -1.15
C ASP A 48 -0.76 9.33 -0.09
N TRP A 49 0.06 10.33 0.23
CA TRP A 49 1.20 10.22 1.13
C TRP A 49 1.32 11.50 1.94
N ARG A 50 1.42 11.36 3.27
CA ARG A 50 1.70 12.46 4.19
C ARG A 50 2.99 12.17 4.95
N PRO A 51 4.08 12.89 4.64
CA PRO A 51 5.28 12.85 5.45
C PRO A 51 5.05 13.65 6.75
N GLY A 52 5.68 13.21 7.84
CA GLY A 52 5.58 13.79 9.18
C GLY A 52 6.44 13.01 10.18
N GLU A 53 6.18 13.15 11.48
CA GLU A 53 6.80 12.32 12.53
C GLU A 53 6.54 10.82 12.28
N GLU A 54 5.36 10.52 11.74
CA GLU A 54 4.98 9.20 11.30
C GLU A 54 4.57 9.28 9.82
N THR A 55 5.30 8.57 8.94
CA THR A 55 4.91 8.47 7.53
C THR A 55 3.62 7.67 7.43
N VAL A 56 2.56 8.31 6.92
CA VAL A 56 1.28 7.64 6.64
C VAL A 56 0.95 7.70 5.16
N VAL A 57 0.46 6.58 4.64
CA VAL A 57 0.09 6.41 3.23
C VAL A 57 -1.32 5.89 3.10
N ARG A 58 -1.96 6.21 1.98
CA ARG A 58 -3.21 5.62 1.56
C ARG A 58 -2.96 4.84 0.28
N PHE A 59 -3.46 3.61 0.23
CA PHE A 59 -3.38 2.79 -0.97
C PHE A 59 -4.63 2.99 -1.82
N ARG A 60 -4.46 2.93 -3.14
CA ARG A 60 -5.56 2.80 -4.09
C ARG A 60 -6.36 1.56 -3.70
N ARG A 61 -7.68 1.69 -3.64
CA ARG A 61 -8.50 0.48 -3.69
C ARG A 61 -8.30 -0.11 -5.08
N PRO A 62 -8.01 -1.41 -5.22
CA PRO A 62 -8.13 -2.03 -6.52
C PRO A 62 -9.55 -1.71 -7.03
N PRO A 63 -9.71 -1.35 -8.32
CA PRO A 63 -11.05 -1.22 -8.88
C PRO A 63 -11.79 -2.51 -8.53
N LYS A 64 -12.93 -2.40 -7.85
CA LYS A 64 -13.81 -3.57 -7.64
C LYS A 64 -13.91 -4.21 -9.01
N ARG A 65 -13.48 -5.47 -9.16
CA ARG A 65 -13.89 -6.26 -10.31
C ARG A 65 -15.41 -6.22 -10.26
N LEU A 66 -16.01 -5.41 -11.13
CA LEU A 66 -17.43 -5.46 -11.42
C LEU A 66 -17.63 -6.88 -11.94
N GLY A 67 -18.26 -7.71 -11.10
CA GLY A 67 -18.79 -9.00 -11.52
C GLY A 67 -19.98 -8.78 -12.44
#